data_AF-A0A2W0ANB5-F1
#
_entry.id   AF-A0A2W0ANB5-F1
#
_cell.length_a   1.000
_cell.length_b   1.000
_cell.length_c   1.000
_cell.angle_alpha   90.00
_cell.angle_beta   90.00
_cell.angle_gamma   90.00
#
_symmetry.space_group_name_H-M   'P 1'
#
loop_
_entity.id
_entity.type
_entity.pdbx_description
1 polymer ?
#
loop_
_entity_poly.entity_id
_entity_poly.type
_entity_poly.pdbx_seq_one_letter_code
_entity_poly.pdbx_strand_id
1 'polypeptide(L)' 'MLRRKLQAEKQRNDVLKAVEAGKFDFVILDTSGREAFANGHIQGAWCVPEGEVNQAIQALPKDRELVTYCWGHD' A
#
# COMPACT_ATOMS: atom_id res chain seq x y z
N MET A 1 -17.65 -11.07 -13.45
CA MET A 1 -16.89 -9.79 -13.53
C MET A 1 -16.58 -9.23 -12.14
N LEU A 2 -17.56 -9.06 -11.25
CA LEU A 2 -17.37 -8.51 -9.89
C LEU A 2 -16.34 -9.25 -9.02
N ARG A 3 -16.34 -10.59 -9.04
CA ARG A 3 -15.41 -11.40 -8.23
C ARG A 3 -13.93 -11.14 -8.52
N ARG A 4 -13.56 -10.83 -9.76
CA ARG A 4 -12.16 -10.55 -10.14
C ARG A 4 -11.71 -9.18 -9.65
N LYS A 5 -12.62 -8.19 -9.66
CA LYS A 5 -12.36 -6.84 -9.15
C LYS A 5 -12.06 -6.87 -7.65
N LEU A 6 -12.88 -7.59 -6.88
CA LEU A 6 -12.71 -7.71 -5.43
C LEU A 6 -11.42 -8.44 -5.01
N GLN A 7 -10.84 -9.27 -5.88
CA GLN A 7 -9.56 -9.92 -5.61
C GLN A 7 -8.35 -9.01 -5.81
N ALA A 8 -8.52 -7.86 -6.48
CA ALA A 8 -7.45 -6.91 -6.76
C ALA A 8 -7.46 -5.70 -5.81
N GLU A 9 -8.38 -5.65 -4.85
CA GLU A 9 -8.59 -4.52 -3.95
C GLU A 9 -8.66 -5.00 -2.49
N LYS A 10 -7.91 -4.34 -1.61
CA LYS A 10 -8.09 -4.50 -0.15
C LYS A 10 -9.06 -3.43 0.34
N GLN A 11 -10.07 -3.82 1.12
CA GLN A 11 -11.03 -2.86 1.64
C GLN A 11 -10.39 -1.99 2.74
N ARG A 12 -10.78 -0.70 2.80
CA ARG A 12 -10.32 0.23 3.84
C ARG A 12 -10.46 -0.35 5.25
N ASN A 13 -11.59 -0.98 5.54
CA ASN A 13 -11.85 -1.54 6.87
C ASN A 13 -10.90 -2.70 7.23
N ASP A 14 -10.43 -3.47 6.25
CA ASP A 14 -9.47 -4.55 6.50
C ASP A 14 -8.09 -3.97 6.81
N VAL A 15 -7.69 -2.91 6.09
CA VAL A 15 -6.46 -2.17 6.37
C VAL A 15 -6.52 -1.52 7.75
N LEU A 16 -7.64 -0.87 8.12
CA LEU A 16 -7.82 -0.25 9.43
C LEU A 16 -7.65 -1.26 10.57
N LYS A 17 -8.29 -2.44 10.47
CA LYS A 17 -8.12 -3.51 11.47
C LYS A 17 -6.67 -3.97 11.59
N ALA A 18 -5.95 -4.07 10.47
CA ALA A 18 -4.54 -4.45 10.47
C ALA A 18 -3.66 -3.39 11.14
N VAL A 19 -3.95 -2.11 10.89
CA VAL A 19 -3.29 -0.97 11.56
C VAL A 19 -3.55 -1.00 13.07
N GLU A 20 -4.81 -1.14 13.48
CA GLU A 20 -5.20 -1.22 14.90
C GLU A 20 -4.57 -2.42 15.61
N ALA A 21 -4.45 -3.55 14.91
CA ALA A 21 -3.80 -4.75 15.43
C ALA A 21 -2.26 -4.70 15.39
N GLY A 22 -1.66 -3.71 14.70
CA GLY A 22 -0.22 -3.62 14.47
C GLY A 22 0.37 -4.81 13.69
N LYS A 23 -0.45 -5.50 12.89
CA LYS A 23 -0.05 -6.73 12.18
C LYS A 23 -0.61 -6.73 10.76
N PHE A 24 0.29 -6.85 9.78
CA PHE A 24 -0.06 -6.96 8.37
C PHE A 24 0.38 -8.31 7.81
N ASP A 25 -0.58 -9.04 7.23
CA ASP A 25 -0.31 -10.21 6.38
C ASP A 25 0.19 -9.79 4.98
N PHE A 26 -0.08 -8.55 4.56
CA PHE A 26 0.42 -7.91 3.34
C PHE A 26 1.53 -6.86 3.61
N VAL A 27 2.10 -6.31 2.55
CA VAL A 27 3.00 -5.16 2.59
C VAL A 27 2.25 -3.93 2.07
N ILE A 28 2.32 -2.83 2.82
CA ILE A 28 1.73 -1.56 2.43
C ILE A 28 2.76 -0.74 1.68
N LEU A 29 2.40 -0.30 0.47
CA LEU A 29 3.19 0.62 -0.33
C LEU A 29 2.45 1.96 -0.42
N ASP A 30 3.05 3.01 0.13
CA ASP A 30 2.58 4.37 -0.10
C ASP A 30 3.19 4.87 -1.41
N THR A 31 2.36 5.02 -2.44
CA THR A 31 2.78 5.47 -3.76
C THR A 31 2.72 6.99 -3.93
N SER A 32 2.47 7.72 -2.85
CA SER A 32 2.48 9.18 -2.80
C SER A 32 3.90 9.74 -2.96
N GLY A 33 3.99 11.05 -3.17
CA GLY A 33 5.28 11.76 -3.15
C GLY A 33 5.97 11.64 -1.78
N ARG A 34 7.32 11.67 -1.78
CA ARG A 34 8.14 11.52 -0.58
C ARG A 34 7.82 12.54 0.52
N GLU A 35 7.51 13.78 0.13
CA GLU A 35 7.11 14.83 1.06
C GLU A 35 5.80 14.48 1.77
N ALA A 36 4.80 14.00 1.03
CA ALA A 36 3.52 13.59 1.60
C ALA A 36 3.69 12.42 2.58
N PHE A 37 4.51 11.42 2.21
CA PHE A 37 4.88 10.32 3.11
C PHE A 37 5.54 10.84 4.40
N ALA A 38 6.49 11.78 4.29
CA ALA A 38 7.16 12.38 5.45
C ALA A 38 6.19 13.16 6.36
N ASN A 39 5.18 13.82 5.77
CA ASN A 39 4.15 14.57 6.51
C ASN A 39 3.11 13.66 7.20
N GLY A 40 2.99 12.41 6.77
CA GLY A 40 2.15 11.42 7.43
C GLY A 40 1.88 10.20 6.53
N HIS A 41 2.00 9.01 7.11
CA HIS A 41 1.77 7.75 6.42
C HIS A 41 1.29 6.68 7.41
N ILE A 42 0.79 5.56 6.88
CA ILE A 42 0.45 4.40 7.71
C ILE A 42 1.73 3.80 8.29
N GLN A 43 1.80 3.63 9.61
CA GLN A 43 2.96 3.02 10.28
C GLN A 43 3.30 1.66 9.68
N GLY A 44 4.56 1.50 9.25
CA GLY A 44 5.05 0.27 8.60
C GLY A 44 4.89 0.24 7.07
N ALA A 45 4.27 1.26 6.47
CA ALA A 45 4.24 1.42 5.02
C ALA A 45 5.63 1.74 4.45
N TRP A 46 5.89 1.27 3.23
CA TRP A 46 7.09 1.61 2.47
C TRP A 46 6.79 2.77 1.53
N CYS A 47 7.64 3.79 1.51
CA CYS A 47 7.54 4.90 0.56
C CYS A 47 8.06 4.44 -0.81
N VAL A 48 7.14 4.29 -1.77
CA VAL A 48 7.46 3.89 -3.15
C VAL A 48 6.70 4.80 -4.11
N PRO A 49 7.12 6.07 -4.29
CA PRO A 49 6.44 7.01 -5.16
C PRO A 49 6.18 6.41 -6.54
N GLU A 50 5.02 6.71 -7.14
CA GLU A 50 4.60 6.11 -8.41
C GLU A 50 5.69 6.15 -9.51
N GLY A 51 6.37 7.29 -9.66
CA GLY A 51 7.46 7.46 -10.63
C GLY A 51 8.72 6.63 -10.37
N GLU A 52 8.84 6.01 -9.20
CA GLU A 52 9.99 5.22 -8.77
C GLU A 52 9.69 3.72 -8.67
N VAL A 53 8.43 3.29 -8.84
CA VAL A 53 7.99 1.89 -8.70
C VAL A 53 8.84 0.94 -9.55
N ASN A 54 9.14 1.32 -10.81
CA ASN A 54 9.94 0.49 -11.71
C ASN A 54 11.35 0.21 -11.18
N GLN A 55 11.93 1.17 -10.47
CA GLN A 55 13.26 1.04 -9.86
C GLN A 55 13.17 0.20 -8.58
N ALA A 56 12.11 0.39 -7.79
CA ALA A 56 11.87 -0.35 -6.55
C ALA A 56 11.45 -1.80 -6.77
N ILE A 57 10.89 -2.15 -7.95
CA ILE A 57 10.30 -3.46 -8.24
C ILE A 57 11.21 -4.64 -7.89
N GLN A 58 12.53 -4.51 -8.05
CA GLN A 58 13.47 -5.59 -7.75
C GLN A 58 13.64 -5.84 -6.24
N ALA A 59 13.43 -4.81 -5.41
CA ALA A 59 13.53 -4.89 -3.96
C ALA A 59 12.20 -5.27 -3.29
N LEU A 60 11.07 -5.16 -4.00
CA LEU A 60 9.76 -5.50 -3.46
C LEU A 60 9.61 -7.02 -3.24
N PRO A 61 9.07 -7.45 -2.10
CA PRO A 61 8.86 -8.87 -1.81
C PRO A 61 7.89 -9.48 -2.83
N LYS A 62 8.29 -10.60 -3.41
CA LYS A 62 7.55 -11.28 -4.49
C LYS A 62 6.64 -12.39 -3.99
N ASP A 63 6.81 -12.78 -2.74
CA ASP A 63 6.11 -13.85 -2.04
C ASP A 63 4.94 -13.33 -1.17
N ARG A 64 4.70 -12.01 -1.18
CA ARG A 64 3.69 -11.34 -0.34
C ARG A 64 2.73 -10.49 -1.18
N GLU A 65 1.49 -10.38 -0.71
CA GLU A 65 0.53 -9.42 -1.24
C GLU A 65 1.06 -7.99 -1.05
N LEU A 66 1.07 -7.20 -2.12
CA LEU A 66 1.42 -5.78 -2.11
C LEU A 66 0.12 -4.98 -2.21
N VAL A 67 -0.15 -4.14 -1.21
CA VAL A 67 -1.31 -3.25 -1.17
C VAL A 67 -0.81 -1.82 -1.31
N THR A 68 -1.12 -1.19 -2.45
CA THR A 68 -0.78 0.21 -2.70
C THR A 68 -1.87 1.13 -2.15
N TYR A 69 -1.48 2.30 -1.67
CA TYR A 69 -2.38 3.42 -1.50
C TYR A 69 -1.71 4.71 -1.96
N CYS A 70 -2.54 5.69 -2.31
CA CYS A 70 -2.13 7.05 -2.60
C CYS A 70 -3.11 7.99 -1.89
N TRP A 71 -2.86 9.30 -1.96
CA TRP A 71 -3.88 10.30 -1.70
C TRP A 71 -4.92 10.22 -2.82
N GLY A 72 -6.06 9.59 -2.53
CA GLY A 72 -7.21 9.68 -3.41
C GLY A 72 -7.69 11.13 -3.44
N HIS A 73 -7.70 11.76 -4.60
CA HIS A 73 -8.65 12.84 -4.83
C HIS A 73 -10.02 12.19 -5.02
N ASP A 74 -11.02 12.69 -4.29
CA ASP A 74 -12.43 12.42 -4.59
C ASP A 74 -12.76 12.71 -6.07
#